data_AF-A0A3E4Q3H6-F1
#
_entry.id   AF-A0A3E4Q3H6-F1
#
_cell.length_a   1.000
_cell.length_b   1.000
_cell.length_c   1.000
_cell.angle_alpha   90.00
_cell.angle_beta   90.00
_cell.angle_gamma   90.00
#
_symmetry.space_group_name_H-M   'P 1'
#
loop_
_entity.id
_entity.type
_entity.pdbx_description
1 polymer ?
#
loop_
_entity_poly.entity_id
_entity_poly.type
_entity_poly.pdbx_seq_one_letter_code
_entity_poly.pdbx_strand_id
1 'polypeptide(L)'
;MAQQRGKDESLRKVLDKMFAHIDKNKVPTGLLRDYAEEYEDLDIFTGSVPLTEYNAADYIKYGYLLSTIKSADLIGIISKDIETSYSANKSHNTKNTISLNIALYKYSQIKENALKDGLIEYKNNQV
;
A
#
# COMPACT_ATOMS: atom_id res chain seq x y z
N MET A 1 -3.01 -29.14 4.96
CA MET A 1 -4.25 -29.19 5.77
C MET A 1 -4.83 -27.80 5.79
N ALA A 2 -5.99 -27.59 5.16
CA ALA A 2 -6.64 -26.29 5.10
C ALA A 2 -7.41 -26.07 6.39
N GLN A 3 -6.96 -25.12 7.20
CA GLN A 3 -7.66 -24.71 8.42
C GLN A 3 -8.92 -23.95 8.01
N GLN A 4 -10.07 -24.38 8.51
CA GLN A 4 -11.38 -23.77 8.29
C GLN A 4 -11.34 -22.30 8.74
N ARG A 5 -11.27 -21.37 7.78
CA ARG A 5 -11.54 -19.95 8.02
C ARG A 5 -13.05 -19.78 8.21
N GLY A 6 -13.47 -19.69 9.47
CA GLY A 6 -14.85 -19.32 9.81
C GLY A 6 -15.16 -17.95 9.23
N LYS A 7 -16.23 -17.84 8.43
CA LYS A 7 -16.78 -16.58 7.86
C LYS A 7 -15.72 -15.49 7.66
N ASP A 8 -14.83 -15.66 6.69
CA ASP A 8 -13.73 -14.74 6.42
C ASP A 8 -14.23 -13.30 6.20
N GLU A 9 -14.05 -12.46 7.21
CA GLU A 9 -14.05 -11.03 7.03
C GLU A 9 -12.82 -10.69 6.18
N SER A 10 -13.01 -10.03 5.05
CA SER A 10 -11.87 -9.68 4.18
C SER A 10 -10.86 -8.84 4.98
N LEU A 11 -9.57 -9.01 4.71
CA LEU A 11 -8.51 -8.25 5.38
C LEU A 11 -8.79 -6.73 5.34
N ARG A 12 -9.32 -6.22 4.22
CA ARG A 12 -9.85 -4.86 4.11
C ARG A 12 -10.81 -4.47 5.23
N LYS A 13 -11.82 -5.29 5.51
CA LYS A 13 -12.83 -5.00 6.55
C LYS A 13 -12.21 -5.00 7.95
N VAL A 14 -11.25 -5.88 8.20
CA VAL A 14 -10.49 -5.90 9.46
C VAL A 14 -9.71 -4.59 9.63
N LEU A 15 -9.01 -4.15 8.58
CA LEU A 15 -8.27 -2.88 8.58
C LEU A 15 -9.19 -1.67 8.72
N ASP A 16 -10.31 -1.65 7.99
CA ASP A 16 -11.33 -0.60 8.10
C ASP A 16 -11.85 -0.45 9.53
N LYS A 17 -12.11 -1.58 10.18
CA LYS A 17 -12.55 -1.60 11.58
C LYS A 17 -11.46 -1.15 12.53
N MET A 18 -10.23 -1.64 12.34
CA MET A 18 -9.09 -1.34 13.20
C MET A 18 -8.76 0.15 13.18
N PHE A 19 -8.76 0.78 12.01
CA PHE A 19 -8.41 2.18 11.81
C PHE A 19 -9.63 3.13 11.81
N ALA A 20 -10.81 2.66 12.25
CA ALA A 20 -12.06 3.42 12.17
C ALA A 20 -12.04 4.75 12.93
N HIS A 21 -11.23 4.85 13.99
CA HIS A 21 -11.15 6.04 14.85
C HIS A 21 -10.01 6.98 14.49
N ILE A 22 -9.13 6.59 13.57
CA ILE A 22 -8.07 7.47 13.09
C ILE A 22 -8.70 8.55 12.20
N ASP A 23 -8.39 9.81 12.51
CA ASP A 23 -8.70 10.94 11.65
C ASP A 23 -7.80 10.89 10.41
N LYS A 24 -8.32 10.28 9.35
CA LYS A 24 -7.63 10.07 8.07
C LYS A 24 -7.11 11.38 7.44
N ASN A 25 -7.74 12.51 7.73
CA ASN A 25 -7.31 13.82 7.22
C ASN A 25 -6.04 14.35 7.89
N LYS A 26 -5.66 13.79 9.06
CA LYS A 26 -4.43 14.15 9.77
C LYS A 26 -3.21 13.36 9.32
N VAL A 27 -3.38 12.35 8.47
CA VAL A 27 -2.25 11.61 7.88
C VAL A 27 -1.64 12.46 6.77
N PRO A 28 -0.42 13.01 6.93
CA PRO A 28 0.10 14.07 6.06
C PRO A 28 0.20 13.69 4.58
N THR A 29 0.42 12.41 4.30
CA THR A 29 0.59 11.87 2.95
C THR A 29 -0.70 11.34 2.34
N GLY A 30 -1.79 11.20 3.11
CA GLY A 30 -3.00 10.47 2.71
C GLY A 30 -2.82 8.94 2.59
N LEU A 31 -1.58 8.47 2.50
CA LEU A 31 -1.19 7.05 2.54
C LEU A 31 -0.70 6.65 3.93
N LEU A 32 -1.21 5.55 4.47
CA LEU A 32 -0.74 4.94 5.71
C LEU A 32 -0.33 3.49 5.47
N ARG A 33 0.96 3.18 5.61
CA ARG A 33 1.50 1.83 5.38
C ARG A 33 0.81 0.78 6.24
N ASP A 34 0.53 1.10 7.51
CA ASP A 34 -0.11 0.18 8.46
C ASP A 34 -1.57 -0.17 8.10
N TYR A 35 -2.18 0.60 7.20
CA TYR A 35 -3.53 0.37 6.67
C TYR A 35 -3.53 -0.39 5.33
N ALA A 36 -2.35 -0.72 4.79
CA ALA A 36 -2.22 -1.42 3.52
C ALA A 36 -2.51 -2.93 3.66
N GLU A 37 -3.21 -3.48 2.67
CA GLU A 37 -3.03 -4.89 2.32
C GLU A 37 -1.72 -4.99 1.54
N GLU A 38 -0.74 -5.70 2.11
CA GLU A 38 0.59 -5.82 1.53
C GLU A 38 0.60 -6.93 0.46
N TYR A 39 0.70 -6.51 -0.79
CA TYR A 39 0.88 -7.40 -1.95
C TYR A 39 2.35 -7.49 -2.37
N GLU A 40 3.15 -6.48 -2.03
CA GLU A 40 4.59 -6.41 -2.24
C GLU A 40 5.21 -5.66 -1.05
N ASP A 41 6.39 -6.10 -0.60
CA ASP A 41 7.11 -5.47 0.50
C ASP A 41 7.67 -4.10 0.06
N LEU A 42 7.23 -3.03 0.74
CA LEU A 42 7.71 -1.68 0.44
C LEU A 42 9.17 -1.45 0.88
N ASP A 43 9.70 -2.25 1.80
CA ASP A 43 11.06 -2.11 2.32
C ASP A 43 12.15 -2.49 1.31
N ILE A 44 11.79 -3.18 0.22
CA ILE A 44 12.74 -3.44 -0.87
C ILE A 44 12.86 -2.25 -1.83
N PHE A 45 11.89 -1.32 -1.84
CA PHE A 45 11.82 -0.16 -2.74
C PHE A 45 12.13 1.17 -2.04
N THR A 46 13.26 1.25 -1.34
CA THR A 46 13.64 2.45 -0.57
C THR A 46 14.27 3.57 -1.40
N GLY A 47 14.65 3.28 -2.65
CA GLY A 47 15.43 4.20 -3.50
C GLY A 47 16.82 4.54 -2.97
N SER A 48 17.25 3.94 -1.85
CA SER A 48 18.51 4.23 -1.16
C SER A 48 19.58 3.15 -1.38
N VAL A 49 19.17 1.99 -1.88
CA VAL A 49 20.06 0.86 -2.19
C VAL A 49 20.28 0.74 -3.70
N PRO A 50 21.46 0.26 -4.16
CA PRO A 50 21.68 -0.03 -5.57
C PRO A 50 20.60 -0.97 -6.14
N LEU A 51 20.33 -0.83 -7.44
CA LEU A 51 19.42 -1.74 -8.13
C LEU A 51 20.04 -3.14 -8.21
N THR A 52 19.23 -4.14 -7.90
CA THR A 52 19.51 -5.58 -7.88
C THR A 52 18.31 -6.32 -8.46
N GLU A 53 18.41 -7.62 -8.62
CA GLU A 53 17.27 -8.47 -9.03
C GLU A 53 16.12 -8.48 -8.02
N TYR A 54 16.37 -8.13 -6.75
CA TYR A 54 15.37 -8.15 -5.69
C TYR A 54 14.49 -6.89 -5.65
N ASN A 55 15.06 -5.73 -5.98
CA ASN A 55 14.36 -4.44 -6.03
C ASN A 55 14.14 -3.92 -7.47
N ALA A 56 14.42 -4.74 -8.48
CA ALA A 56 13.90 -4.55 -9.83
C ALA A 56 12.50 -5.15 -9.94
N ALA A 57 11.58 -4.43 -10.58
CA ALA A 57 10.21 -4.86 -10.79
C ALA A 57 9.98 -5.19 -12.27
N ASP A 58 9.51 -6.41 -12.54
CA ASP A 58 8.81 -6.69 -13.79
C ASP A 58 7.40 -6.10 -13.75
N TYR A 59 6.62 -6.29 -14.82
CA TYR A 59 5.26 -5.77 -14.89
C TYR A 59 4.35 -6.30 -13.77
N ILE A 60 4.54 -7.54 -13.31
CA ILE A 60 3.71 -8.16 -12.27
C ILE A 60 4.05 -7.54 -10.92
N LYS A 61 5.34 -7.53 -10.53
CA LYS A 61 5.81 -6.89 -9.30
C LYS A 61 5.45 -5.41 -9.24
N TYR A 62 5.56 -4.70 -10.37
CA TYR A 62 5.14 -3.31 -10.45
C TYR A 62 3.64 -3.15 -10.16
N GLY A 63 2.81 -4.06 -10.67
CA GLY A 63 1.38 -4.12 -10.34
C GLY A 63 1.09 -4.38 -8.85
N TYR A 64 1.85 -5.26 -8.20
CA TYR A 64 1.71 -5.53 -6.76
C TYR A 64 2.18 -4.36 -5.90
N LEU A 65 3.28 -3.70 -6.28
CA LEU A 65 3.72 -2.45 -5.65
C LEU A 65 2.62 -1.39 -5.69
N LEU A 66 2.04 -1.14 -6.88
CA LEU A 66 0.94 -0.20 -7.03
C LEU A 66 -0.30 -0.63 -6.23
N SER A 67 -0.60 -1.93 -6.18
CA SER A 67 -1.74 -2.46 -5.40
C SER A 67 -1.57 -2.21 -3.91
N THR A 68 -0.36 -2.39 -3.38
CA THR A 68 -0.02 -2.08 -1.98
C THR A 68 -0.19 -0.59 -1.69
N ILE A 69 0.33 0.29 -2.55
CA ILE A 69 0.18 1.75 -2.40
C ILE A 69 -1.29 2.18 -2.46
N LYS A 70 -2.07 1.65 -3.41
CA LYS A 70 -3.52 1.91 -3.48
C LYS A 70 -4.23 1.50 -2.19
N SER A 71 -3.86 0.34 -1.66
CA SER A 71 -4.44 -0.21 -0.44
C SER A 71 -4.13 0.61 0.81
N ALA A 72 -3.01 1.34 0.80
CA ALA A 72 -2.61 2.27 1.86
C ALA A 72 -3.39 3.61 1.82
N ASP A 73 -4.13 3.90 0.75
CA ASP A 73 -4.84 5.16 0.56
C ASP A 73 -6.09 5.25 1.44
N LEU A 74 -6.10 6.23 2.33
CA LEU A 74 -7.16 6.40 3.32
C LEU A 74 -8.42 7.06 2.74
N ILE A 75 -8.28 7.86 1.68
CA ILE A 75 -9.33 8.74 1.14
C ILE A 75 -9.70 8.37 -0.32
N GLY A 76 -8.83 7.65 -1.01
CA GLY A 76 -9.08 7.10 -2.36
C GLY A 76 -8.63 8.00 -3.51
N ILE A 77 -8.02 9.16 -3.22
CA ILE A 77 -7.55 10.12 -4.24
C ILE A 77 -6.37 9.52 -5.01
N ILE A 78 -5.35 9.02 -4.30
CA ILE A 78 -4.13 8.48 -4.89
C ILE A 78 -4.43 7.19 -5.64
N SER A 79 -5.36 6.38 -5.12
CA SER A 79 -5.81 5.16 -5.78
C SER A 79 -6.40 5.43 -7.16
N LYS A 80 -7.24 6.48 -7.28
CA LYS A 80 -7.85 6.89 -8.54
C LYS A 80 -6.81 7.39 -9.54
N ASP A 81 -5.81 8.13 -9.07
CA ASP A 81 -4.72 8.65 -9.91
C ASP A 81 -3.84 7.50 -10.44
N ILE A 82 -3.55 6.49 -9.60
CA ILE A 82 -2.84 5.27 -9.99
C ILE A 82 -3.62 4.52 -11.07
N GLU A 83 -4.92 4.28 -10.86
CA GLU A 83 -5.75 3.56 -11.82
C GLU A 83 -5.80 4.25 -13.18
N THR A 84 -5.95 5.58 -13.17
CA THR A 84 -5.97 6.41 -14.38
C THR A 84 -4.64 6.31 -15.13
N SER A 85 -3.52 6.50 -14.42
CA SER A 85 -2.17 6.47 -15.00
C SER A 85 -1.78 5.08 -15.51
N TYR A 86 -2.10 4.03 -14.76
CA TYR A 86 -1.79 2.66 -15.13
C TYR A 86 -2.58 2.21 -16.36
N SER A 87 -3.86 2.57 -16.43
CA SER A 87 -4.72 2.25 -17.59
C SER A 87 -4.25 2.95 -18.87
N ALA A 88 -3.79 4.20 -18.76
CA ALA A 88 -3.24 4.94 -19.89
C ALA A 88 -1.94 4.31 -20.42
N ASN A 89 -1.07 3.78 -19.55
CA ASN A 89 0.17 3.16 -20.01
C ASN A 89 -0.05 1.82 -20.72
N LYS A 90 -1.10 1.08 -20.37
CA LYS A 90 -1.44 -0.20 -21.02
C LYS A 90 -1.75 -0.05 -22.51
N SER A 91 -2.26 1.10 -22.96
CA SER A 91 -2.69 1.33 -24.35
C SER A 91 -1.56 1.72 -25.32
N HIS A 92 -0.34 1.97 -24.82
CA HIS A 92 0.78 2.50 -25.63
C HIS A 92 1.81 1.44 -26.08
N ASN A 93 1.54 0.15 -25.84
CA ASN A 93 2.42 -0.93 -26.29
C ASN A 93 2.36 -1.08 -27.82
N THR A 94 3.40 -0.61 -28.53
CA THR A 94 3.56 -0.76 -29.99
C THR A 94 4.74 -1.67 -30.32
N LYS A 95 4.76 -2.24 -31.53
CA LYS A 95 5.86 -3.12 -31.97
C LYS A 95 7.21 -2.38 -31.86
N ASN A 96 8.21 -3.07 -31.31
CA ASN A 96 9.59 -2.62 -31.10
C ASN A 96 9.79 -1.52 -30.03
N THR A 97 8.90 -1.41 -29.04
CA THR A 97 9.08 -0.50 -27.90
C THR A 97 9.12 -1.28 -26.57
N ILE A 98 9.83 -0.74 -25.58
CA ILE A 98 9.80 -1.22 -24.19
C ILE A 98 9.25 -0.06 -23.34
N SER A 99 8.17 -0.30 -22.61
CA SER A 99 7.61 0.68 -21.69
C SER A 99 8.38 0.67 -20.37
N LEU A 100 8.90 1.83 -19.99
CA LEU A 100 9.49 2.06 -18.67
C LEU A 100 8.48 2.84 -17.81
N ASN A 101 8.21 2.35 -16.61
CA ASN A 101 7.32 3.00 -15.66
C ASN A 101 8.10 3.31 -14.39
N ILE A 102 7.82 4.47 -13.79
CA ILE A 102 8.43 4.91 -12.54
C ILE A 102 7.30 5.35 -11.60
N ALA A 103 7.33 4.84 -10.37
CA ALA A 103 6.41 5.19 -9.30
C ALA A 103 7.22 5.77 -8.13
N LEU A 104 6.79 6.91 -7.61
CA LEU A 104 7.41 7.54 -6.44
C LEU A 104 6.31 8.02 -5.49
N TYR A 105 6.26 7.42 -4.29
CA TYR A 105 5.27 7.73 -3.28
C TYR A 105 5.94 7.98 -1.94
N LYS A 106 5.41 8.97 -1.22
CA LYS A 106 5.69 9.15 0.21
C LYS A 106 4.48 8.64 0.98
N TYR A 107 4.73 7.84 2.01
CA TYR A 107 3.69 7.33 2.89
C TYR A 107 4.06 7.59 4.35
N SER A 108 3.05 7.59 5.21
CA SER A 108 3.21 7.66 6.66
C SER A 108 3.21 6.25 7.24
N GLN A 109 3.83 6.09 8.40
CA GLN A 109 3.80 4.86 9.18
C GLN A 109 3.62 5.21 10.66
N ILE A 110 2.85 4.42 11.39
CA ILE A 110 2.73 4.52 12.84
C ILE A 110 4.10 4.24 13.45
N LYS A 111 4.52 5.09 14.39
CA LYS A 111 5.78 4.87 15.11
C LYS A 111 5.72 3.52 15.85
N GLU A 112 6.79 2.74 15.75
CA GLU A 112 6.89 1.42 16.39
C GLU A 112 6.53 1.46 17.89
N ASN A 113 6.92 2.52 18.59
CA ASN A 113 6.67 2.72 20.02
C ASN A 113 5.40 3.54 20.33
N ALA A 114 4.51 3.80 19.37
CA ALA A 114 3.34 4.66 19.57
C ALA A 114 2.41 4.19 20.70
N LEU A 115 2.23 2.88 20.88
CA LEU A 115 1.46 2.31 21.98
C LEU A 115 2.14 2.53 23.34
N LYS A 116 3.45 2.28 23.41
CA LYS A 116 4.24 2.41 24.63
C LYS A 116 4.32 3.88 25.09
N ASP A 117 4.42 4.79 24.14
CA ASP A 117 4.49 6.23 24.36
C ASP A 117 3.11 6.86 24.61
N GLY A 118 2.02 6.10 24.50
CA GLY A 118 0.65 6.61 24.66
C GLY A 118 0.21 7.58 23.54
N LEU A 119 0.81 7.46 22.36
CA LEU A 119 0.45 8.26 21.18
C LEU A 119 -0.79 7.72 20.46
N ILE A 120 -1.10 6.43 20.63
CA ILE A 120 -2.31 5.75 20.18
C ILE A 120 -2.84 4.84 21.29
N GLU A 121 -4.14 4.55 21.28
CA GLU A 121 -4.78 3.61 22.21
C GLU A 121 -5.27 2.39 21.44
N TYR A 122 -4.89 1.18 21.86
CA TYR A 122 -5.47 -0.03 21.29
C TYR A 122 -6.57 -0.57 22.20
N LYS A 123 -7.83 -0.51 21.73
CA LYS A 123 -8.99 -0.97 22.48
C LYS A 123 -10.04 -1.57 21.56
N ASN A 124 -10.66 -2.68 21.98
CA ASN A 124 -11.70 -3.38 21.21
C ASN A 124 -11.30 -3.72 19.76
N ASN A 125 -10.02 -4.05 19.54
CA ASN A 125 -9.41 -4.30 18.22
C ASN A 125 -9.38 -3.08 17.28
N GLN A 126 -9.26 -1.89 17.85
CA GLN A 126 -9.16 -0.61 17.13
C GLN A 126 -7.99 0.20 17.68
N VAL A 127 -7.35 0.98 16.81
CA VAL A 127 -6.26 1.93 17.11
C VAL A 127 -6.74 3.37 17.09
#